data_AF-A0A554LVJ7-F1
#
_entry.id   AF-A0A554LVJ7-F1
#
_cell.length_a   1.000
_cell.length_b   1.000
_cell.length_c   1.000
_cell.angle_alpha   90.00
_cell.angle_beta   90.00
_cell.angle_gamma   90.00
#
_symmetry.space_group_name_H-M   'P 1'
#
loop_
_entity.id
_entity.type
_entity.pdbx_description
1 polymer ?
#
loop_
_entity_poly.entity_id
_entity_poly.type
_entity_poly.pdbx_seq_one_letter_code
_entity_poly.pdbx_strand_id
1 'polypeptide(L)'
;MGYIDKNLKICPRGIEKINLIVPKINQSEKWDGRWCLVTFDIPEKMKSDREKLRRILKKLHFGRLQDSVWISPYDYFDNLQGIVEENNLQDWIIVSITKKLGREKSKDLAAKVWPLQKINERYADFIKNYQRFTWRIDRCGLIFRYLNTLQDDPQLPHDLLPNNWFGQRAKSIYEKIISSRNIDITKQDK
;
A
#
# COMPACT_ATOMS: atom_id res chain seq x y z
N MET A 1 34.01 -16.16 -6.50
CA MET A 1 32.61 -16.54 -6.79
C MET A 1 31.89 -16.75 -5.48
N GLY A 2 30.98 -15.86 -5.08
CA GLY A 2 30.21 -16.02 -3.84
C GLY A 2 29.13 -17.09 -4.02
N TYR A 3 29.17 -18.12 -3.19
CA TYR A 3 28.17 -19.18 -3.17
C TYR A 3 26.90 -18.65 -2.50
N ILE A 4 25.82 -18.44 -3.26
CA ILE A 4 24.50 -18.18 -2.67
C ILE A 4 23.86 -19.54 -2.42
N ASP A 5 23.70 -19.90 -1.15
CA ASP A 5 23.04 -21.14 -0.73
C ASP A 5 21.58 -21.13 -1.21
N LYS A 6 21.22 -22.14 -2.00
CA LYS A 6 19.85 -22.32 -2.53
C LYS A 6 18.85 -22.70 -1.44
N ASN A 7 19.29 -22.97 -0.22
CA ASN A 7 18.47 -23.32 0.94
C ASN A 7 18.17 -22.13 1.87
N LEU A 8 18.48 -20.89 1.47
CA LEU A 8 18.13 -19.71 2.25
C LEU A 8 16.61 -19.60 2.38
N LYS A 9 16.10 -19.91 3.58
CA LYS A 9 14.70 -19.70 3.97
C LYS A 9 14.56 -18.29 4.55
N ILE A 10 13.50 -17.59 4.15
CA ILE A 10 13.17 -16.28 4.71
C ILE A 10 12.82 -16.48 6.20
N CYS A 11 13.51 -15.77 7.09
CA CYS A 11 13.20 -15.81 8.51
C CYS A 11 11.76 -15.31 8.78
N PRO A 12 11.08 -15.74 9.85
CA PRO A 12 9.70 -15.32 10.15
C PRO A 12 9.49 -13.80 10.13
N ARG A 13 10.43 -13.02 10.69
CA ARG A 13 10.43 -11.53 10.63
C ARG A 13 10.54 -10.97 9.20
N GLY A 14 11.25 -11.69 8.33
CA GLY A 14 11.34 -11.35 6.90
C GLY A 14 10.03 -11.62 6.17
N ILE A 15 9.35 -12.72 6.52
CA ILE A 15 8.00 -13.05 6.00
C ILE A 15 6.99 -12.00 6.46
N GLU A 16 7.01 -11.59 7.74
CA GLU A 16 6.15 -10.51 8.25
C GLU A 16 6.38 -9.20 7.48
N LYS A 17 7.64 -8.80 7.26
CA LYS A 17 7.95 -7.62 6.45
C LYS A 17 7.43 -7.74 5.02
N ILE A 18 7.57 -8.89 4.39
CA ILE A 18 7.05 -9.14 3.04
C ILE A 18 5.52 -9.07 3.05
N ASN A 19 4.84 -9.65 4.03
CA ASN A 19 3.38 -9.61 4.17
C ASN A 19 2.83 -8.21 4.47
N LEU A 20 3.66 -7.29 4.98
CA LEU A 20 3.32 -5.88 5.13
C LEU A 20 3.46 -5.10 3.82
N ILE A 21 4.29 -5.58 2.89
CA ILE A 21 4.54 -4.96 1.57
C ILE A 21 3.60 -5.54 0.51
N VAL A 22 3.23 -6.82 0.64
CA VAL A 22 2.33 -7.52 -0.28
C VAL A 22 0.89 -7.02 -0.05
N PRO A 23 0.13 -6.69 -1.12
CA PRO A 23 -1.22 -6.16 -1.03
C PRO A 23 -2.13 -7.01 -0.16
N LYS A 24 -2.67 -6.44 0.92
CA LYS A 24 -3.85 -7.01 1.59
C LYS A 24 -5.15 -6.51 0.99
N ILE A 25 -5.09 -5.40 0.25
CA ILE A 25 -6.27 -4.67 -0.22
C ILE A 25 -6.32 -4.76 -1.74
N ASN A 26 -7.46 -5.20 -2.25
CA ASN A 26 -7.63 -5.42 -3.66
C ASN A 26 -8.00 -4.10 -4.36
N GLN A 27 -7.02 -3.45 -5.02
CA GLN A 27 -7.24 -2.22 -5.80
C GLN A 27 -8.33 -2.35 -6.88
N SER A 28 -8.76 -3.57 -7.23
CA SER A 28 -9.86 -3.81 -8.17
C SER A 28 -11.25 -3.65 -7.56
N GLU A 29 -11.38 -3.51 -6.24
CA GLU A 29 -12.68 -3.32 -5.62
C GLU A 29 -13.25 -1.93 -5.92
N LYS A 30 -14.54 -1.91 -6.25
CA LYS A 30 -15.29 -0.68 -6.46
C LYS A 30 -15.39 0.06 -5.14
N TRP A 31 -15.15 1.37 -5.16
CA TRP A 31 -15.29 2.17 -3.96
C TRP A 31 -16.77 2.33 -3.60
N ASP A 32 -17.10 2.17 -2.32
CA ASP A 32 -18.47 2.31 -1.82
C ASP A 32 -18.90 3.78 -1.64
N GLY A 33 -18.00 4.71 -1.94
CA GLY A 33 -18.22 6.15 -1.82
C GLY A 33 -18.07 6.70 -0.41
N ARG A 34 -17.54 5.92 0.54
CA ARG A 34 -17.39 6.33 1.95
C ARG A 34 -15.92 6.51 2.31
N TRP A 35 -15.68 7.50 3.16
CA TRP A 35 -14.41 7.80 3.80
C TRP A 35 -14.50 7.42 5.28
N CYS A 36 -13.53 6.67 5.76
CA CYS A 36 -13.21 6.58 7.17
C CYS A 36 -12.34 7.78 7.56
N LEU A 37 -12.84 8.59 8.48
CA LEU A 37 -12.21 9.79 9.00
C LEU A 37 -11.77 9.54 10.43
N VAL A 38 -10.50 9.83 10.72
CA VAL A 38 -9.95 9.81 12.07
C VAL A 38 -9.52 11.23 12.42
N THR A 39 -10.15 11.79 13.44
CA THR A 39 -9.81 13.10 14.01
C THR A 39 -9.36 12.92 15.45
N PHE A 40 -8.31 13.63 15.86
CA PHE A 40 -7.86 13.54 17.25
C PHE A 40 -7.37 14.86 17.84
N ASP A 41 -7.56 15.03 19.14
CA ASP A 41 -7.09 16.20 19.90
C ASP A 41 -6.28 15.78 21.13
N ILE A 42 -5.26 14.96 20.91
CA ILE A 42 -4.41 14.44 22.00
C ILE A 42 -3.53 15.58 22.56
N PRO A 43 -3.53 15.84 23.89
CA PRO A 43 -2.82 16.96 24.52
C PRO A 43 -1.32 16.97 24.26
N GLU A 44 -0.70 18.16 24.21
CA GLU A 44 0.71 18.30 23.84
C GLU A 44 1.66 17.43 24.67
N LYS A 45 1.40 17.32 25.98
CA LYS A 45 2.10 16.44 26.94
C LYS A 45 2.14 14.96 26.54
N MET A 46 1.19 14.49 25.72
CA MET A 46 1.07 13.12 25.19
C MET A 46 1.61 13.03 23.74
N LYS A 47 2.70 13.74 23.45
CA LYS A 47 3.32 13.75 22.11
C LYS A 47 3.70 12.36 21.61
N SER A 48 4.15 11.47 22.49
CA SER A 48 4.49 10.09 22.15
C SER A 48 3.28 9.32 21.59
N ASP A 49 2.11 9.53 22.17
CA ASP A 49 0.88 8.83 21.77
C ASP A 49 0.38 9.35 20.42
N ARG A 50 0.48 10.67 20.16
CA ARG A 50 0.20 11.23 18.82
C ARG A 50 1.09 10.60 17.75
N GLU A 51 2.39 10.55 17.98
CA GLU A 51 3.32 9.98 16.99
C GLU A 51 3.10 8.47 16.81
N LYS A 52 2.75 7.76 17.89
CA LYS A 52 2.37 6.34 17.83
C LYS A 52 1.12 6.15 16.96
N LEU A 53 0.06 6.93 17.18
CA LEU A 53 -1.18 6.89 16.40
C LEU A 53 -0.91 7.20 14.92
N ARG A 54 -0.19 8.29 14.62
CA ARG A 54 0.18 8.67 13.24
C ARG A 54 0.93 7.55 12.53
N ARG A 55 1.85 6.86 13.23
CA ARG A 55 2.58 5.72 12.67
C ARG A 55 1.67 4.52 12.41
N ILE A 56 0.69 4.25 13.27
CA ILE A 56 -0.30 3.18 13.07
C ILE A 56 -1.17 3.50 11.85
N LEU A 57 -1.75 4.71 11.79
CA LEU A 57 -2.58 5.17 10.67
C LEU A 57 -1.81 5.07 9.34
N LYS A 58 -0.55 5.52 9.31
CA LYS A 58 0.30 5.39 8.11
C LYS A 58 0.53 3.93 7.69
N LYS A 59 0.71 3.00 8.65
CA LYS A 59 0.83 1.56 8.36
C LYS A 59 -0.45 0.95 7.81
N LEU A 60 -1.60 1.54 8.13
CA LEU A 60 -2.92 1.17 7.60
C LEU A 60 -3.25 1.93 6.30
N HIS A 61 -2.27 2.59 5.67
CA HIS A 61 -2.43 3.39 4.45
C HIS A 61 -3.38 4.59 4.57
N PHE A 62 -3.71 5.05 5.78
CA PHE A 62 -4.42 6.31 5.95
C PHE A 62 -3.58 7.46 5.39
N GLY A 63 -4.27 8.38 4.72
CA GLY A 63 -3.72 9.62 4.22
C GLY A 63 -3.88 10.74 5.24
N ARG A 64 -2.81 11.52 5.44
CA ARG A 64 -2.84 12.68 6.31
C ARG A 64 -3.47 13.85 5.57
N LEU A 65 -4.69 14.22 5.95
CA LEU A 65 -5.38 15.40 5.41
C LEU A 65 -4.92 16.68 6.11
N GLN A 66 -4.75 16.61 7.43
CA GLN A 66 -4.17 17.64 8.29
C GLN A 66 -3.42 16.96 9.45
N ASP A 67 -2.77 17.73 10.31
CA ASP A 67 -1.97 17.22 11.45
C ASP A 67 -2.74 16.25 12.36
N SER A 68 -4.02 16.55 12.57
CA SER A 68 -4.93 15.79 13.42
C SER A 68 -6.09 15.16 12.66
N VAL A 69 -6.05 15.16 11.32
CA VAL A 69 -7.14 14.68 10.47
C VAL A 69 -6.61 13.71 9.43
N TRP A 70 -7.07 12.47 9.48
CA TRP A 70 -6.60 11.37 8.63
C TRP A 70 -7.78 10.67 7.97
N ILE A 71 -7.57 10.20 6.74
CA ILE A 71 -8.63 9.61 5.93
C ILE A 71 -8.21 8.28 5.30
N SER A 72 -9.18 7.40 5.12
CA SER A 72 -9.01 6.16 4.37
C SER A 72 -10.28 5.88 3.55
N PRO A 73 -10.18 5.35 2.32
CA PRO A 73 -11.35 4.89 1.57
C PRO A 73 -11.84 3.52 2.02
N TYR A 74 -11.16 2.91 3.00
CA TYR A 74 -11.46 1.59 3.53
C TYR A 74 -12.16 1.68 4.89
N ASP A 75 -13.10 0.78 5.11
CA ASP A 75 -13.79 0.68 6.39
C ASP A 75 -12.89 -0.01 7.42
N TYR A 76 -12.32 0.80 8.30
CA TYR A 76 -11.52 0.36 9.44
C TYR A 76 -12.19 0.68 10.76
N PHE A 77 -13.50 0.99 10.76
CA PHE A 77 -14.17 1.53 11.94
C PHE A 77 -13.98 0.62 13.17
N ASP A 78 -14.34 -0.66 13.06
CA ASP A 78 -14.24 -1.63 14.15
C ASP A 78 -12.77 -1.90 14.53
N ASN A 79 -11.87 -2.00 13.55
CA ASN A 79 -10.45 -2.22 13.80
C ASN A 79 -9.81 -1.06 14.56
N LEU A 80 -10.19 0.18 14.23
CA LEU A 80 -9.67 1.37 14.87
C LEU A 80 -10.24 1.55 16.27
N GLN A 81 -11.51 1.20 16.51
CA GLN A 81 -12.06 1.22 17.87
C GLN A 81 -11.23 0.35 18.81
N GLY A 82 -10.91 -0.89 18.43
CA GLY A 82 -10.04 -1.76 19.24
C GLY A 82 -8.67 -1.14 19.51
N ILE A 83 -8.03 -0.53 18.50
CA ILE A 83 -6.73 0.15 18.67
C ILE A 83 -6.86 1.35 19.62
N VAL A 84 -7.92 2.14 19.53
CA VAL A 84 -8.15 3.32 20.38
C VAL A 84 -8.35 2.90 21.84
N GLU A 85 -9.10 1.82 22.07
CA GLU A 85 -9.35 1.25 23.39
C GLU A 85 -8.07 0.67 24.01
N GLU A 86 -7.32 -0.16 23.27
CA GLU A 86 -6.06 -0.76 23.74
C GLU A 86 -5.00 0.29 24.16
N ASN A 87 -5.10 1.51 23.63
CA ASN A 87 -4.17 2.60 23.92
C ASN A 87 -4.73 3.64 24.92
N ASN A 88 -5.94 3.45 25.46
CA ASN A 88 -6.63 4.39 26.34
C ASN A 88 -6.74 5.82 25.74
N LEU A 89 -7.02 5.91 24.43
CA LEU A 89 -7.12 7.19 23.70
C LEU A 89 -8.57 7.54 23.29
N GLN A 90 -9.55 6.84 23.86
CA GLN A 90 -10.98 6.96 23.54
C GLN A 90 -11.49 8.41 23.65
N ASP A 91 -11.03 9.14 24.67
CA ASP A 91 -11.44 10.53 24.93
C ASP A 91 -10.86 11.53 23.91
N TRP A 92 -9.83 11.13 23.16
CA TRP A 92 -9.07 12.02 22.29
C TRP A 92 -9.27 11.75 20.81
N ILE A 93 -9.88 10.63 20.44
CA ILE A 93 -9.96 10.16 19.05
C ILE A 93 -11.42 9.93 18.68
N ILE A 94 -11.84 10.58 17.60
CA ILE A 94 -13.15 10.36 16.97
C ILE A 94 -12.91 9.67 15.64
N VAL A 95 -13.59 8.54 15.44
CA VAL A 95 -13.66 7.83 14.17
C VAL A 95 -15.05 8.05 13.58
N SER A 96 -15.14 8.35 12.29
CA SER A 96 -16.41 8.61 11.62
C SER A 96 -16.40 8.08 10.19
N ILE A 97 -17.58 7.69 9.70
CA ILE A 97 -17.77 7.31 8.30
C ILE A 97 -18.58 8.39 7.60
N THR A 98 -18.09 8.92 6.48
CA THR A 98 -18.79 9.96 5.72
C THR A 98 -18.73 9.71 4.22
N LYS A 99 -19.83 9.99 3.50
CA LYS A 99 -19.87 9.96 2.03
C LYS A 99 -19.30 11.23 1.39
N LYS A 100 -19.20 12.31 2.15
CA LYS A 100 -18.78 13.62 1.65
C LYS A 100 -17.79 14.25 2.62
N LEU A 101 -16.60 14.53 2.12
CA LEU A 101 -15.54 15.17 2.88
C LEU A 101 -15.08 16.43 2.16
N GLY A 102 -15.34 17.58 2.77
CA GLY A 102 -15.09 18.88 2.15
C GLY A 102 -15.99 19.15 0.93
N ARG A 103 -15.57 20.11 0.10
CA ARG A 103 -16.27 20.53 -1.12
C ARG A 103 -15.75 19.86 -2.39
N GLU A 104 -14.58 19.24 -2.30
CA GLU A 104 -13.84 18.70 -3.42
C GLU A 104 -14.37 17.33 -3.84
N LYS A 105 -14.11 16.93 -5.09
CA LYS A 105 -14.41 15.57 -5.52
C LYS A 105 -13.43 14.61 -4.83
N SER A 106 -13.89 13.41 -4.52
CA SER A 106 -13.10 12.42 -3.78
C SER A 106 -11.80 12.03 -4.49
N LYS A 107 -11.80 12.01 -5.84
CA LYS A 107 -10.61 11.79 -6.66
C LYS A 107 -9.57 12.92 -6.52
N ASP A 108 -10.03 14.18 -6.50
CA ASP A 108 -9.16 15.35 -6.35
C ASP A 108 -8.58 15.39 -4.94
N LEU A 109 -9.40 15.08 -3.92
CA LEU A 109 -8.97 14.94 -2.54
C LEU A 109 -7.88 13.86 -2.41
N ALA A 110 -8.08 12.70 -3.03
CA ALA A 110 -7.09 11.63 -3.01
C ALA A 110 -5.75 12.07 -3.65
N ALA A 111 -5.79 12.79 -4.76
CA ALA A 111 -4.57 13.31 -5.39
C ALA A 111 -3.80 14.33 -4.53
N LYS A 112 -4.47 15.01 -3.60
CA LYS A 112 -3.82 15.94 -2.64
C LYS A 112 -3.22 15.22 -1.44
N VAL A 113 -3.90 14.19 -0.96
CA VAL A 113 -3.54 13.50 0.28
C VAL A 113 -2.41 12.49 0.06
N TRP A 114 -2.37 11.85 -1.10
CA TRP A 114 -1.34 10.88 -1.44
C TRP A 114 -0.48 11.35 -2.63
N PRO A 115 0.82 11.03 -2.68
CA PRO A 115 1.71 11.44 -3.76
C PRO A 115 1.53 10.56 -5.02
N LEU A 116 0.29 10.46 -5.52
CA LEU A 116 -0.11 9.54 -6.58
C LEU A 116 0.69 9.75 -7.86
N GLN A 117 0.94 11.00 -8.27
CA GLN A 117 1.71 11.30 -9.47
C GLN A 117 3.13 10.71 -9.40
N LYS A 118 3.84 10.92 -8.29
CA LYS A 118 5.21 10.41 -8.08
C LYS A 118 5.25 8.88 -8.08
N ILE A 119 4.23 8.22 -7.51
CA ILE A 119 4.10 6.76 -7.54
C ILE A 119 3.85 6.29 -8.98
N ASN A 120 2.98 6.98 -9.72
CA ASN A 120 2.65 6.64 -11.09
C ASN A 120 3.86 6.78 -12.04
N GLU A 121 4.71 7.80 -11.83
CA GLU A 121 5.98 7.98 -12.54
C GLU A 121 6.94 6.80 -12.33
N ARG A 122 7.01 6.27 -11.10
CA ARG A 122 7.82 5.07 -10.80
C ARG A 122 7.26 3.83 -11.47
N TYR A 123 5.94 3.68 -11.53
CA TYR A 123 5.33 2.62 -12.33
C TYR A 123 5.61 2.77 -13.82
N ALA A 124 5.57 4.01 -14.35
CA ALA A 124 5.92 4.26 -15.75
C ALA A 124 7.38 3.88 -16.06
N ASP A 125 8.33 4.24 -15.19
CA ASP A 125 9.74 3.82 -15.31
C ASP A 125 9.88 2.30 -15.23
N PHE A 126 9.20 1.66 -14.27
CA PHE A 126 9.17 0.20 -14.17
C PHE A 126 8.69 -0.44 -15.48
N ILE A 127 7.55 0.00 -16.02
CA ILE A 127 6.99 -0.52 -17.27
C ILE A 127 7.98 -0.30 -18.42
N LYS A 128 8.58 0.89 -18.55
CA LYS A 128 9.56 1.20 -19.60
C LYS A 128 10.73 0.22 -19.58
N ASN A 129 11.23 -0.12 -18.40
CA ASN A 129 12.38 -1.00 -18.21
C ASN A 129 12.05 -2.49 -18.44
N TYR A 130 10.82 -2.93 -18.17
CA TYR A 130 10.47 -4.37 -18.15
C TYR A 130 9.35 -4.78 -19.11
N GLN A 131 8.79 -3.86 -19.91
CA GLN A 131 7.74 -4.18 -20.89
C GLN A 131 8.20 -5.18 -21.95
N ARG A 132 9.49 -5.20 -22.30
CA ARG A 132 10.07 -6.12 -23.28
C ARG A 132 10.70 -7.28 -22.54
N PHE A 133 10.06 -8.43 -22.60
CA PHE A 133 10.59 -9.65 -22.01
C PHE A 133 11.88 -10.07 -22.73
N THR A 134 12.95 -10.29 -21.98
CA THR A 134 14.20 -10.88 -22.49
C THR A 134 14.66 -11.99 -21.57
N TRP A 135 15.37 -13.00 -22.09
CA TRP A 135 15.89 -14.09 -21.26
C TRP A 135 16.98 -13.64 -20.26
N ARG A 136 17.50 -12.40 -20.38
CA ARG A 136 18.53 -11.80 -19.52
C ARG A 136 17.98 -10.81 -18.47
N ILE A 137 16.67 -10.84 -18.17
CA ILE A 137 16.09 -9.93 -17.18
C ILE A 137 16.76 -10.11 -15.80
N ASP A 138 17.24 -9.00 -15.24
CA ASP A 138 17.61 -8.91 -13.83
C ASP A 138 16.34 -8.99 -12.97
N ARG A 139 16.04 -10.20 -12.50
CA ARG A 139 14.86 -10.48 -11.69
C ARG A 139 14.93 -9.88 -10.29
N CYS A 140 16.12 -9.84 -9.69
CA CYS A 140 16.30 -9.24 -8.37
C CYS A 140 16.04 -7.73 -8.44
N GLY A 141 16.59 -7.05 -9.45
CA GLY A 141 16.30 -5.65 -9.70
C GLY A 141 14.82 -5.39 -10.00
N LEU A 142 14.17 -6.26 -10.79
CA LEU A 142 12.74 -6.17 -11.07
C LEU A 142 11.90 -6.26 -9.78
N ILE A 143 12.14 -7.30 -8.97
CA ILE A 143 11.41 -7.52 -7.71
C ILE A 143 11.62 -6.32 -6.79
N PHE A 144 12.88 -5.89 -6.62
CA PHE A 144 13.22 -4.78 -5.76
C PHE A 144 12.53 -3.48 -6.19
N ARG A 145 12.60 -3.12 -7.48
CA ARG A 145 11.96 -1.88 -7.99
C ARG A 145 10.44 -1.90 -7.85
N TYR A 146 9.82 -3.04 -8.14
CA TYR A 146 8.37 -3.18 -8.01
C TYR A 146 7.94 -3.06 -6.53
N LEU A 147 8.54 -3.84 -5.63
CA LEU A 147 8.20 -3.84 -4.21
C LEU A 147 8.50 -2.49 -3.55
N ASN A 148 9.59 -1.82 -3.94
CA ASN A 148 9.90 -0.48 -3.45
C ASN A 148 8.82 0.54 -3.84
N THR A 149 8.26 0.43 -5.06
CA THR A 149 7.14 1.28 -5.50
C THR A 149 5.87 0.94 -4.74
N LEU A 150 5.57 -0.34 -4.61
CA LEU A 150 4.39 -0.83 -3.92
C LEU A 150 4.37 -0.47 -2.43
N GLN A 151 5.53 -0.40 -1.78
CA GLN A 151 5.67 0.01 -0.38
C GLN A 151 5.12 1.44 -0.12
N ASP A 152 5.19 2.33 -1.11
CA ASP A 152 4.66 3.69 -1.00
C ASP A 152 3.27 3.83 -1.63
N ASP A 153 2.77 2.81 -2.32
CA ASP A 153 1.44 2.81 -2.94
C ASP A 153 0.37 2.69 -1.83
N PRO A 154 -0.54 3.69 -1.68
CA PRO A 154 -1.66 3.58 -0.74
C PRO A 154 -2.70 2.53 -1.13
N GLN A 155 -2.58 1.97 -2.34
CA GLN A 155 -3.45 0.95 -2.89
C GLN A 155 -4.91 1.37 -2.88
N LEU A 156 -5.21 2.60 -3.31
CA LEU A 156 -6.58 3.11 -3.31
C LEU A 156 -7.49 2.32 -4.26
N PRO A 157 -8.81 2.32 -4.02
CA PRO A 157 -9.79 1.85 -4.98
C PRO A 157 -9.67 2.55 -6.32
N HIS A 158 -10.02 1.86 -7.41
CA HIS A 158 -9.87 2.37 -8.77
C HIS A 158 -10.53 3.75 -9.00
N ASP A 159 -11.70 3.98 -8.41
CA ASP A 159 -12.47 5.22 -8.56
C ASP A 159 -11.73 6.48 -8.06
N LEU A 160 -10.77 6.29 -7.15
CA LEU A 160 -9.98 7.36 -6.55
C LEU A 160 -8.62 7.56 -7.24
N LEU A 161 -8.23 6.66 -8.14
CA LEU A 161 -6.94 6.72 -8.83
C LEU A 161 -7.02 7.59 -10.09
N PRO A 162 -5.91 8.20 -10.54
CA PRO A 162 -5.83 8.89 -11.83
C PRO A 162 -6.27 7.99 -13.01
N ASN A 163 -6.85 8.58 -14.05
CA ASN A 163 -7.31 7.81 -15.23
C ASN A 163 -6.16 7.06 -15.93
N ASN A 164 -4.94 7.59 -15.84
CA ASN A 164 -3.72 7.01 -16.41
C ASN A 164 -2.89 6.26 -15.36
N TRP A 165 -3.52 5.65 -14.36
CA TRP A 165 -2.81 4.89 -13.34
C TRP A 165 -2.17 3.63 -13.92
N PHE A 166 -0.86 3.48 -13.73
CA PHE A 166 -0.06 2.40 -14.29
C PHE A 166 0.10 1.19 -13.36
N GLY A 167 -0.40 1.26 -12.12
CA GLY A 167 -0.23 0.21 -11.11
C GLY A 167 -0.72 -1.17 -11.58
N GLN A 168 -1.90 -1.26 -12.19
CA GLN A 168 -2.41 -2.56 -12.69
C GLN A 168 -1.53 -3.12 -13.81
N ARG A 169 -1.08 -2.28 -14.74
CA ARG A 169 -0.19 -2.71 -15.82
C ARG A 169 1.17 -3.16 -15.30
N ALA A 170 1.73 -2.43 -14.33
CA ALA A 170 2.99 -2.81 -13.67
C ALA A 170 2.84 -4.15 -12.95
N LYS A 171 1.74 -4.37 -12.21
CA LYS A 171 1.40 -5.65 -11.57
C LYS A 171 1.34 -6.80 -12.58
N SER A 172 0.63 -6.63 -13.71
CA SER A 172 0.55 -7.68 -14.73
C SER A 172 1.92 -8.05 -15.33
N ILE A 173 2.79 -7.06 -15.57
CA ILE A 173 4.17 -7.31 -16.04
C ILE A 173 4.97 -8.06 -14.97
N TYR A 174 4.89 -7.61 -13.72
CA TYR A 174 5.54 -8.26 -12.59
C TYR A 174 5.10 -9.73 -12.47
N GLU A 175 3.80 -10.00 -12.42
CA GLU A 175 3.24 -11.34 -12.31
C GLU A 175 3.63 -12.23 -13.49
N LYS A 176 3.56 -11.72 -14.73
CA LYS A 176 3.98 -12.47 -15.93
C LYS A 176 5.44 -12.90 -15.86
N ILE A 177 6.35 -12.04 -15.41
CA ILE A 177 7.78 -12.34 -15.36
C ILE A 177 8.14 -13.27 -14.21
N ILE A 178 7.43 -13.19 -13.09
CA ILE A 178 7.63 -14.07 -11.94
C ILE A 178 7.01 -15.46 -12.17
N SER A 179 5.81 -15.53 -12.75
CA SER A 179 5.08 -16.78 -13.05
C SER A 179 5.70 -17.62 -14.16
N SER A 180 6.47 -17.03 -15.07
CA SER A 180 7.18 -17.76 -16.15
C SER A 180 8.30 -18.70 -15.66
N ARG A 181 8.30 -19.06 -14.38
CA ARG A 181 9.16 -20.09 -13.76
C ARG A 181 8.39 -21.29 -13.20
N ASN A 182 7.06 -21.26 -13.16
CA ASN A 182 6.25 -22.40 -12.68
C ASN A 182 5.90 -23.42 -13.76
N ILE A 183 6.39 -23.27 -15.00
CA ILE A 183 6.06 -24.15 -16.13
C ILE A 183 7.13 -25.22 -16.42
N ASP A 184 8.33 -25.16 -15.81
CA ASP A 184 9.45 -26.07 -16.15
C ASP A 184 9.87 -27.03 -15.01
N ILE A 185 8.95 -27.57 -14.21
CA ILE A 185 9.29 -28.59 -13.17
C ILE A 185 8.72 -29.99 -13.49
N THR A 186 7.94 -30.19 -14.56
CA THR A 186 7.32 -31.50 -14.87
C THR A 186 7.71 -32.13 -16.21
N LYS A 187 8.80 -31.67 -16.85
CA LYS A 187 9.33 -32.33 -18.05
C LYS A 187 10.84 -32.55 -17.97
N GLN A 188 11.25 -33.44 -17.07
CA GLN A 188 12.49 -34.22 -17.21
C GLN A 188 12.45 -35.38 -16.21
N ASP A 189 11.60 -36.36 -16.52
CA ASP A 189 11.75 -37.75 -16.08
C ASP A 189 11.06 -38.63 -17.14
N LYS A 190 11.81 -38.91 -18.21
CA LYS A 190 11.68 -40.09 -19.07
C LYS A 190 13.04 -40.39 -19.68
#